data_AF-A0A923S1E4-F1
#
_entry.id   AF-A0A923S1E4-F1
#
_cell.length_a   1.000
_cell.length_b   1.000
_cell.length_c   1.000
_cell.angle_alpha   90.00
_cell.angle_beta   90.00
_cell.angle_gamma   90.00
#
_symmetry.space_group_name_H-M   'P 1'
#
loop_
_entity.id
_entity.type
_entity.pdbx_description
1 polymer ?
#
loop_
_entity_poly.entity_id
_entity_poly.type
_entity_poly.pdbx_seq_one_letter_code
_entity_poly.pdbx_strand_id
1 'polypeptide(L)' 'MRYRRRRAGARIFIEVEPGRFEIVAATRDVSELKGLFGKRKRVSIAAMNAAIAARGSSAR' A
#
# COMPACT_ATOMS: atom_id res chain seq x y z
N MET A 1 22.49 24.82 -1.90
CA MET A 1 21.96 23.80 -2.84
C MET A 1 21.49 22.58 -2.06
N ARG A 2 20.21 22.20 -2.12
CA ARG A 2 19.69 20.94 -1.55
C ARG A 2 19.12 20.08 -2.67
N TYR A 3 19.72 18.92 -2.91
CA TYR A 3 19.19 17.91 -3.83
C TYR A 3 17.88 17.34 -3.26
N ARG A 4 16.71 17.71 -3.82
CA ARG A 4 15.48 16.91 -3.65
C ARG A 4 15.53 15.79 -4.67
N ARG A 5 15.90 14.58 -4.22
CA ARG A 5 15.71 13.34 -4.98
C ARG A 5 14.21 13.18 -5.24
N ARG A 6 13.73 13.44 -6.45
CA ARG A 6 12.35 13.09 -6.84
C ARG A 6 12.28 11.57 -6.86
N ARG A 7 11.64 10.96 -5.86
CA ARG A 7 11.20 9.55 -5.97
C ARG A 7 10.17 9.49 -7.09
N ALA A 8 10.18 8.41 -7.86
CA ALA A 8 9.05 8.07 -8.73
C ALA A 8 7.76 8.16 -7.89
N GLY A 9 6.71 8.81 -8.43
CA GLY A 9 5.46 8.98 -7.71
C GLY A 9 4.97 7.63 -7.18
N ALA A 10 4.64 7.57 -5.89
CA ALA A 10 4.11 6.35 -5.31
C ALA A 10 2.79 6.00 -6.01
N ARG A 11 2.60 4.73 -6.38
CA ARG A 11 1.34 4.23 -6.94
C ARG A 11 0.72 3.30 -5.90
N ILE A 12 -0.56 3.51 -5.63
CA ILE A 12 -1.33 2.69 -4.70
C ILE A 12 -2.40 1.93 -5.47
N PHE A 13 -2.64 0.69 -5.08
CA PHE A 13 -3.69 -0.16 -5.62
C PHE A 13 -4.82 -0.22 -4.60
N ILE A 14 -6.02 0.18 -5.02
CA ILE A 14 -7.19 0.21 -4.15
C ILE A 14 -8.39 -0.43 -4.85
N GLU A 15 -9.24 -1.09 -4.07
CA GLU A 15 -10.56 -1.50 -4.51
C GLU A 15 -11.51 -0.31 -4.34
N VAL A 16 -12.13 0.14 -5.44
CA VAL A 16 -13.06 1.29 -5.43
C VAL A 16 -14.52 0.84 -5.36
N GLU A 17 -14.81 -0.34 -5.93
CA GLU A 17 -16.10 -1.03 -5.92
C GLU A 17 -15.80 -2.55 -5.83
N PRO A 18 -16.73 -3.40 -5.35
CA PRO A 18 -16.49 -4.84 -5.24
C PRO A 18 -15.99 -5.45 -6.57
N GLY A 19 -14.76 -5.97 -6.56
CA GLY A 19 -14.11 -6.57 -7.73
C GLY A 19 -13.50 -5.59 -8.74
N ARG A 20 -13.62 -4.28 -8.52
CA ARG A 20 -13.02 -3.23 -9.36
C ARG A 20 -11.87 -2.56 -8.64
N PHE A 21 -10.69 -2.67 -9.24
CA PHE A 21 -9.46 -2.15 -8.69
C PHE A 21 -8.82 -1.11 -9.61
N GLU A 22 -8.24 -0.08 -9.00
CA GLU A 22 -7.57 1.00 -9.72
C GLU A 22 -6.15 1.23 -9.19
N ILE A 23 -5.26 1.62 -10.11
CA ILE A 23 -3.91 2.09 -9.78
C ILE A 23 -3.93 3.61 -9.81
N VAL A 24 -3.82 4.22 -8.63
CA VAL A 24 -3.87 5.67 -8.48
C VAL A 24 -2.49 6.21 -8.15
N ALA A 25 -2.09 7.29 -8.82
CA ALA A 25 -0.89 8.04 -8.45
C ALA A 25 -1.14 8.73 -7.11
N ALA A 26 -0.31 8.45 -6.11
CA ALA A 26 -0.34 9.15 -4.83
C ALA A 26 0.14 10.59 -5.04
N THR A 27 -0.82 11.52 -5.06
CA THR A 27 -0.57 12.96 -5.20
C THR A 27 -0.18 13.62 -3.89
N ARG A 28 -0.33 12.91 -2.77
CA ARG A 28 0.01 13.32 -1.40
C ARG A 28 0.88 12.25 -0.74
N ASP A 29 1.65 12.63 0.28
CA ASP A 29 2.55 11.68 0.95
C ASP A 29 1.75 10.71 1.82
N VAL A 30 2.01 9.41 1.72
CA VAL A 30 1.32 8.37 2.52
C VAL A 30 1.51 8.54 4.03
N SER A 31 2.54 9.29 4.45
CA SER A 31 2.73 9.66 5.85
C SER A 31 1.67 10.61 6.38
N GLU A 32 0.92 11.30 5.52
CA GLU A 32 -0.24 12.10 5.91
C GLU A 32 -1.39 11.22 6.43
N LEU A 33 -1.39 9.92 6.13
CA LEU A 33 -2.34 8.95 6.69
C LEU A 33 -1.94 8.48 8.10
N LYS A 34 -0.85 8.99 8.68
CA LYS A 34 -0.44 8.68 10.05
C LYS A 34 -1.52 9.15 11.03
N GLY A 35 -1.89 8.28 11.97
CA GLY A 35 -2.89 8.57 13.00
C GLY A 35 -4.32 8.13 12.63
N LEU A 36 -4.61 7.90 11.34
CA LEU A 36 -5.92 7.38 10.90
C LEU A 36 -6.07 5.87 11.13
N PHE A 37 -4.97 5.15 11.14
CA PHE A 37 -4.95 3.71 11.41
C PHE A 37 -4.59 3.45 12.88
N GLY A 38 -5.28 2.49 13.50
CA GLY A 38 -5.05 2.08 14.89
C GLY A 38 -3.65 1.54 15.17
N LYS A 39 -3.48 0.90 16.33
CA LYS A 39 -2.16 0.39 16.77
C LYS A 39 -1.52 -0.49 15.69
N ARG A 40 -0.33 -0.09 15.25
CA ARG A 40 0.44 -0.82 14.24
C ARG A 40 0.99 -2.10 14.83
N LYS A 41 0.75 -3.21 14.15
CA LYS A 41 1.47 -4.47 14.40
C LYS A 41 2.69 -4.52 13.50
N ARG A 42 3.87 -4.76 14.08
CA ARG A 42 5.08 -5.03 13.30
C ARG A 42 4.95 -6.39 12.63
N VAL A 43 5.15 -6.44 11.32
CA VAL A 43 5.15 -7.67 10.51
C VAL A 43 6.44 -7.76 9.70
N SER A 44 6.93 -8.97 9.48
CA SER A 44 8.06 -9.22 8.59
C SER A 44 7.58 -9.29 7.14
N ILE A 45 8.48 -9.01 6.18
CA ILE A 45 8.19 -9.15 4.75
C ILE A 45 7.77 -10.59 4.43
N ALA A 46 8.43 -11.58 5.04
CA ALA A 46 8.08 -12.99 4.87
C ALA A 46 6.62 -13.28 5.30
N ALA A 47 6.21 -12.77 6.47
CA ALA A 47 4.83 -12.93 6.95
C ALA A 47 3.81 -12.23 6.05
N MET A 48 4.15 -11.05 5.51
CA MET A 48 3.32 -10.33 4.55
C MET A 48 3.13 -11.13 3.26
N ASN A 49 4.22 -11.63 2.67
CA ASN A 49 4.16 -12.41 1.43
C ASN A 49 3.37 -13.71 1.60
N ALA A 50 3.53 -14.39 2.75
CA ALA A 50 2.75 -15.58 3.07
C ALA A 50 1.24 -15.28 3.15
N ALA A 51 0.85 -14.16 3.76
CA ALA A 51 -0.55 -13.74 3.83
C ALA A 51 -1.13 -13.40 2.44
N ILE A 52 -0.36 -12.71 1.59
CA ILE A 52 -0.75 -12.42 0.20
C ILE A 52 -0.95 -13.72 -0.58
N ALA A 53 -0.02 -14.67 -0.49
CA ALA A 53 -0.12 -15.96 -1.17
C ALA A 53 -1.36 -16.74 -0.73
N ALA A 54 -1.62 -16.83 0.58
CA ALA A 54 -2.77 -17.53 1.13
C ALA A 54 -4.12 -16.90 0.72
N ARG A 55 -4.19 -15.57 0.61
CA ARG A 55 -5.39 -14.88 0.13
C ARG A 55 -5.54 -14.92 -1.38
N GLY A 56 -4.44 -14.85 -2.13
CA GLY A 56 -4.42 -15.00 -3.58
C GLY A 56 -4.89 -16.39 -4.02
N SER A 57 -4.58 -17.44 -3.25
CA SER A 57 -5.09 -18.80 -3.52
C SER A 57 -6.59 -18.97 -3.27
N SER A 58 -7.23 -18.09 -2.49
CA SER A 58 -8.68 -18.14 -2.22
C SER A 58 -9.55 -17.37 -3.22
N ALA A 59 -8.94 -16.67 -4.19
CA ALA A 59 -9.63 -15.84 -5.18
C ALA A 59 -9.87 -16.57 -6.52
N ARG A 60 -9.95 -17.90 -6.49
CA ARG A 60 -10.11 -18.75 -7.68
C ARG A 60 -11.49 -19.38 -7.76
#